data_AF-A0A9E0SHB9-F1
#
_entry.id   AF-A0A9E0SHB9-F1
#
_cell.length_a   1.000
_cell.length_b   1.000
_cell.length_c   1.000
_cell.angle_alpha   90.00
_cell.angle_beta   90.00
_cell.angle_gamma   90.00
#
_symmetry.space_group_name_H-M   'P 1'
#
loop_
_entity.id
_entity.type
_entity.pdbx_description
1 polymer ?
#
loop_
_entity_poly.entity_id
_entity_poly.type
_entity_poly.pdbx_seq_one_letter_code
_entity_poly.pdbx_strand_id
1 'polypeptide(L)'
;GGYKFEPVKDLTLDIGALYYYYPGAQYAGTSQKYNNGEIYIGASYKWFSAKYSYGVTDFFGLNTASGGANGNSKGSGYLDLGATFDIADKTQLGIHVGHQWVSNYGNLNYTDYKVGVTRDFGFATIGLAVIGTNANSALYTVTNASGSSKNLANTTAVLSISKTF
;
A
#
# COMPACT_ATOMS: atom_id res chain seq x y z
N GLY A 1 7.28 -2.85 12.97
CA GLY A 1 8.72 -2.59 13.21
C GLY A 1 9.52 -3.47 12.28
N GLY A 2 10.76 -3.09 11.96
CA GLY A 2 11.62 -3.85 11.05
C GLY A 2 13.10 -3.64 11.35
N TYR A 3 13.92 -4.50 10.77
CA TYR A 3 15.38 -4.46 10.85
C TYR A 3 15.96 -4.26 9.46
N LYS A 4 16.71 -3.17 9.30
CA LYS A 4 17.40 -2.80 8.06
C LYS A 4 18.89 -3.01 8.21
N PHE A 5 19.51 -3.61 7.19
CA PHE A 5 20.95 -3.82 7.16
C PHE A 5 21.47 -3.82 5.71
N GLU A 6 22.74 -3.48 5.54
CA GLU A 6 23.42 -3.39 4.24
C GLU A 6 24.47 -4.51 4.15
N PRO A 7 24.14 -5.70 3.61
CA PRO A 7 25.09 -6.82 3.53
C PRO A 7 26.25 -6.55 2.55
N VAL A 8 26.02 -5.76 1.51
CA VAL A 8 27.02 -5.30 0.55
C VAL A 8 26.68 -3.89 0.11
N LYS A 9 27.70 -3.14 -0.35
CA LYS A 9 27.55 -1.74 -0.75
C LYS A 9 26.36 -1.53 -1.71
N ASP A 10 25.55 -0.53 -1.39
CA ASP A 10 24.36 -0.08 -2.11
C ASP A 10 23.17 -1.05 -2.06
N LEU A 11 23.29 -2.25 -1.48
CA LEU A 11 22.19 -3.19 -1.28
C LEU A 11 21.71 -3.12 0.17
N THR A 12 20.53 -2.55 0.39
CA THR A 12 19.86 -2.59 1.70
C THR A 12 18.82 -3.69 1.71
N LEU A 13 18.81 -4.52 2.76
CA LEU A 13 17.76 -5.47 3.07
C LEU A 13 16.94 -4.96 4.25
N ASP A 14 15.63 -5.21 4.24
CA ASP A 14 14.68 -4.85 5.30
C ASP A 14 13.75 -6.04 5.56
N ILE A 15 13.70 -6.53 6.80
CA ILE A 15 12.75 -7.55 7.22
C ILE A 15 11.99 -7.02 8.42
N GLY A 16 10.67 -7.18 8.42
CA GLY A 16 9.87 -6.68 9.51
C GLY A 16 8.45 -7.21 9.54
N ALA A 17 7.66 -6.60 10.42
CA ALA A 17 6.25 -6.87 10.58
C ALA A 17 5.46 -5.57 10.76
N LEU A 18 4.25 -5.57 10.24
CA LEU A 18 3.28 -4.48 10.34
C LEU A 18 2.03 -5.03 11.01
N TYR A 19 1.45 -4.24 11.91
CA TYR A 19 0.15 -4.54 12.49
C TYR A 19 -0.72 -3.29 12.48
N TYR A 20 -1.81 -3.37 11.73
CA TYR A 20 -2.83 -2.34 11.65
C TYR A 20 -3.90 -2.66 12.69
N TYR A 21 -3.99 -1.80 13.71
CA TYR A 21 -4.94 -1.93 14.79
C TYR A 21 -6.08 -0.91 14.61
N TYR A 22 -7.29 -1.41 14.37
CA TYR A 22 -8.50 -0.63 14.24
C TYR A 22 -9.43 -0.90 15.42
N PRO A 23 -9.30 -0.16 16.54
CA PRO A 23 -10.02 -0.48 17.78
C PRO A 23 -11.53 -0.38 17.64
N GLY A 24 -12.02 0.59 16.84
CA GLY A 24 -13.44 0.91 16.68
C GLY A 24 -14.04 0.57 15.31
N ALA A 25 -13.28 -0.02 14.39
CA ALA A 25 -13.79 -0.40 13.08
C ALA A 25 -14.04 -1.91 13.02
N GLN A 26 -15.28 -2.29 12.69
CA GLN A 26 -15.71 -3.68 12.57
C GLN A 26 -16.73 -3.87 11.45
N TYR A 27 -16.83 -5.08 10.92
CA TYR A 27 -17.83 -5.42 9.91
C TYR A 27 -19.23 -5.31 10.50
N ALA A 28 -20.13 -4.62 9.80
CA ALA A 28 -21.49 -4.38 10.24
C ALA A 28 -22.22 -5.70 10.55
N GLY A 29 -22.88 -5.75 11.71
CA GLY A 29 -23.58 -6.96 12.17
C GLY A 29 -22.68 -8.08 12.70
N THR A 30 -21.37 -7.83 12.86
CA THR A 30 -20.41 -8.83 13.38
C THR A 30 -19.52 -8.22 14.47
N SER A 31 -18.72 -9.07 15.14
CA SER A 31 -17.63 -8.64 16.03
C SER A 31 -16.25 -8.66 15.36
N GLN A 32 -16.18 -8.92 14.05
CA GLN A 32 -14.92 -8.99 13.31
C GLN A 32 -14.36 -7.59 13.08
N LYS A 33 -13.11 -7.37 13.51
CA LYS A 33 -12.40 -6.10 13.35
C LYS A 33 -11.62 -6.05 12.05
N TYR A 34 -11.41 -4.86 11.51
CA TYR A 34 -10.56 -4.65 10.33
C TYR A 34 -9.05 -4.77 10.60
N ASN A 35 -8.65 -5.42 11.69
CA ASN A 35 -7.25 -5.58 12.03
C ASN A 35 -6.52 -6.39 10.96
N ASN A 36 -5.29 -6.01 10.65
CA ASN A 36 -4.47 -6.68 9.64
C ASN A 36 -3.02 -6.79 10.12
N GLY A 37 -2.46 -7.98 10.08
CA GLY A 37 -1.08 -8.27 10.47
C GLY A 37 -0.32 -8.85 9.29
N GLU A 38 0.86 -8.30 9.03
CA GLU A 38 1.72 -8.68 7.91
C GLU A 38 3.17 -8.84 8.37
N ILE A 39 3.89 -9.76 7.75
CA ILE A 39 5.35 -9.78 7.74
C ILE A 39 5.83 -9.37 6.37
N TYR A 40 7.02 -8.77 6.27
CA TYR A 40 7.54 -8.37 4.98
C TYR A 40 9.05 -8.60 4.88
N ILE A 41 9.51 -8.76 3.64
CA ILE A 41 10.90 -8.69 3.24
C ILE A 41 11.04 -7.69 2.10
N GLY A 42 12.04 -6.84 2.17
CA GLY A 42 12.35 -5.83 1.17
C GLY A 42 13.82 -5.76 0.89
N ALA A 43 14.13 -5.31 -0.32
CA ALA A 43 15.46 -5.00 -0.78
C ALA A 43 15.43 -3.70 -1.58
N SER A 44 16.45 -2.86 -1.41
CA SER A 44 16.68 -1.71 -2.28
C SER A 44 18.11 -1.70 -2.76
N TYR A 45 18.29 -1.45 -4.05
CA TYR A 45 19.58 -1.31 -4.69
C TYR A 45 19.60 -0.05 -5.55
N LYS A 46 20.40 0.93 -5.11
CA LYS A 46 20.51 2.24 -5.78
C LYS A 46 19.13 2.90 -5.98
N TRP A 47 18.71 3.03 -7.24
CA TRP A 47 17.47 3.68 -7.66
C TRP A 47 16.26 2.75 -7.60
N PHE A 48 16.42 1.45 -7.32
CA PHE A 48 15.34 0.46 -7.36
C PHE A 48 15.05 -0.12 -5.98
N SER A 49 13.79 -0.46 -5.72
CA SER A 49 13.36 -1.18 -4.53
C SER A 49 12.29 -2.22 -4.85
N ALA A 50 12.33 -3.33 -4.12
CA ALA A 50 11.30 -4.35 -4.12
C ALA A 50 10.95 -4.70 -2.67
N LYS A 51 9.66 -4.89 -2.37
CA LYS A 51 9.18 -5.34 -1.07
C LYS A 51 8.01 -6.29 -1.26
N TYR A 52 8.04 -7.41 -0.55
CA TYR A 52 6.92 -8.34 -0.50
C TYR A 52 6.40 -8.44 0.93
N SER A 53 5.10 -8.14 1.10
CA SER A 53 4.36 -8.34 2.34
C SER A 53 3.50 -9.60 2.25
N TYR A 54 3.40 -10.33 3.35
CA TYR A 54 2.58 -11.52 3.51
C TYR A 54 1.70 -11.40 4.76
N GLY A 55 0.38 -11.51 4.57
CA GLY A 55 -0.63 -11.43 5.62
C GLY A 55 -0.62 -12.66 6.53
N VAL A 56 -0.26 -12.45 7.79
CA VAL A 56 -0.29 -13.48 8.84
C VAL A 56 -1.65 -13.55 9.55
N THR A 57 -2.52 -12.58 9.31
CA THR A 57 -3.95 -12.58 9.66
C THR A 57 -4.81 -12.50 8.40
N ASP A 58 -6.13 -12.54 8.56
CA ASP A 58 -7.07 -12.22 7.49
C ASP A 58 -6.88 -10.78 7.00
N PHE A 59 -6.93 -10.60 5.68
CA PHE A 59 -6.79 -9.30 5.01
C PHE A 59 -7.89 -8.36 5.48
N PHE A 60 -7.53 -7.43 6.38
CA PHE A 60 -8.45 -6.54 7.07
C PHE A 60 -9.65 -7.27 7.70
N GLY A 61 -9.45 -8.47 8.23
CA GLY A 61 -10.50 -9.25 8.89
C GLY A 61 -11.48 -9.98 7.94
N LEU A 62 -11.21 -10.00 6.63
CA LEU A 62 -12.06 -10.66 5.64
C LEU A 62 -12.05 -12.18 5.80
N ASN A 63 -13.11 -12.74 6.37
CA ASN A 63 -13.31 -14.17 6.57
C ASN A 63 -14.80 -14.52 6.62
N THR A 64 -15.13 -15.78 6.91
CA THR A 64 -16.54 -16.22 7.01
C THR A 64 -17.33 -15.50 8.11
N ALA A 65 -16.68 -15.16 9.23
CA ALA A 65 -17.31 -14.44 10.32
C ALA A 65 -17.55 -12.95 10.00
N SER A 66 -16.88 -12.41 8.98
CA SER A 66 -17.09 -11.05 8.47
C SER A 66 -18.06 -11.00 7.27
N GLY A 67 -18.69 -12.14 6.93
CA GLY A 67 -19.59 -12.26 5.77
C GLY A 67 -18.89 -12.66 4.46
N GLY A 68 -17.61 -13.03 4.49
CA GLY A 68 -16.89 -13.54 3.34
C GLY A 68 -17.34 -14.95 2.92
N ALA A 69 -17.60 -15.15 1.64
CA ALA A 69 -18.16 -16.40 1.11
C ALA A 69 -17.12 -17.54 0.93
N ASN A 70 -15.82 -17.21 0.89
CA ASN A 70 -14.78 -18.11 0.40
C ASN A 70 -13.77 -18.54 1.48
N GLY A 71 -14.15 -18.50 2.75
CA GLY A 71 -13.24 -18.85 3.85
C GLY A 71 -12.42 -17.66 4.36
N ASN A 72 -11.29 -17.95 4.99
CA ASN A 72 -10.37 -16.95 5.52
C ASN A 72 -9.48 -16.35 4.41
N SER A 73 -8.94 -15.15 4.61
CA SER A 73 -8.08 -14.47 3.62
C SER A 73 -6.62 -14.36 4.07
N LYS A 74 -6.27 -15.08 5.14
CA LYS A 74 -4.88 -15.23 5.59
C LYS A 74 -3.99 -15.73 4.46
N GLY A 75 -2.77 -15.18 4.40
CA GLY A 75 -1.81 -15.45 3.33
C GLY A 75 -1.97 -14.55 2.10
N SER A 76 -2.84 -13.55 2.17
CA SER A 76 -2.88 -12.44 1.20
C SER A 76 -1.50 -11.80 1.08
N GLY A 77 -1.11 -11.40 -0.13
CA GLY A 77 0.24 -10.91 -0.42
C GLY A 77 0.21 -9.57 -1.13
N TYR A 78 1.25 -8.76 -0.93
CA TYR A 78 1.44 -7.51 -1.68
C TYR A 78 2.89 -7.41 -2.15
N LEU A 79 3.09 -7.33 -3.46
CA LEU A 79 4.38 -7.04 -4.07
C LEU A 79 4.43 -5.56 -4.45
N ASP A 80 5.45 -4.87 -3.98
CA ASP A 80 5.69 -3.45 -4.17
C ASP A 80 7.04 -3.29 -4.88
N LEU A 81 7.03 -2.68 -6.07
CA LEU A 81 8.22 -2.33 -6.83
C LEU A 81 8.27 -0.82 -7.01
N GLY A 82 9.43 -0.24 -6.73
CA GLY A 82 9.66 1.20 -6.82
C GLY A 82 10.94 1.52 -7.56
N ALA A 83 10.95 2.67 -8.24
CA ALA A 83 12.19 3.26 -8.74
C ALA A 83 12.18 4.79 -8.65
N THR A 84 13.34 5.36 -8.33
CA THR A 84 13.54 6.81 -8.20
C THR A 84 14.79 7.25 -8.95
N PHE A 85 14.64 8.19 -9.87
CA PHE A 85 15.71 8.72 -10.71
C PHE A 85 15.92 10.20 -10.48
N ASP A 86 17.17 10.64 -10.30
CA ASP A 86 17.52 12.05 -10.39
C ASP A 86 17.46 12.48 -11.86
N ILE A 87 16.51 13.34 -12.21
CA ILE A 87 16.26 13.78 -13.59
C ILE A 87 16.77 15.19 -13.88
N ALA A 88 17.02 15.99 -12.84
CA ALA A 88 17.66 17.30 -12.91
C ALA A 88 18.16 17.70 -11.51
N ASP A 89 18.82 18.86 -11.40
CA ASP A 89 19.24 19.40 -10.10
C ASP A 89 18.06 19.44 -9.12
N LYS A 90 18.27 18.76 -7.97
CA LYS A 90 17.30 18.61 -6.88
C LYS A 90 15.91 18.12 -7.31
N THR A 91 15.82 17.43 -8.45
CA THR A 91 14.54 17.01 -9.04
C THR A 91 14.56 15.52 -9.32
N GLN A 92 13.57 14.80 -8.78
CA GLN A 92 13.48 13.34 -8.86
C GLN A 92 12.19 12.90 -9.54
N LEU A 93 12.29 11.89 -10.38
CA LEU A 93 11.16 11.13 -10.92
C LEU A 93 11.02 9.84 -10.10
N GLY A 94 9.87 9.67 -9.46
CA GLY A 94 9.51 8.45 -8.74
C GLY A 94 8.43 7.68 -9.49
N ILE A 95 8.63 6.37 -9.62
CA ILE A 95 7.65 5.42 -10.15
C ILE A 95 7.43 4.28 -9.15
N HIS A 96 6.22 3.76 -9.13
CA HIS A 96 5.79 2.66 -8.27
C HIS A 96 4.79 1.79 -9.01
N VAL A 97 4.88 0.48 -8.83
CA VAL A 97 3.86 -0.48 -9.20
C VAL A 97 3.71 -1.51 -8.08
N GLY A 98 2.48 -1.67 -7.61
CA GLY A 98 2.12 -2.62 -6.57
C GLY A 98 1.11 -3.63 -7.07
N HIS A 99 1.14 -4.86 -6.58
CA HIS A 99 0.11 -5.86 -6.84
C HIS A 99 -0.31 -6.57 -5.56
N GLN A 100 -1.61 -6.53 -5.29
CA GLN A 100 -2.27 -7.16 -4.16
C GLN A 100 -2.95 -8.46 -4.60
N TRP A 101 -2.59 -9.56 -3.94
CA TRP A 101 -3.36 -10.79 -3.93
C TRP A 101 -4.17 -10.86 -2.64
N VAL A 102 -5.48 -11.09 -2.76
CA VAL A 102 -6.36 -11.37 -1.61
C VAL A 102 -6.70 -12.85 -1.64
N SER A 103 -6.10 -13.63 -0.74
CA SER A 103 -6.25 -15.09 -0.71
C SER A 103 -7.71 -15.50 -0.59
N ASN A 104 -8.14 -16.45 -1.43
CA ASN A 104 -9.53 -16.91 -1.58
C ASN A 104 -10.54 -15.86 -2.10
N TYR A 105 -10.10 -14.63 -2.39
CA TYR A 105 -10.95 -13.54 -2.91
C TYR A 105 -10.28 -12.87 -4.12
N GLY A 106 -9.96 -13.65 -5.17
CA GLY A 106 -9.21 -13.16 -6.33
C GLY A 106 -9.88 -12.01 -7.11
N ASN A 107 -11.19 -11.82 -6.95
CA ASN A 107 -11.93 -10.67 -7.49
C ASN A 107 -11.57 -9.34 -6.80
N LEU A 108 -10.94 -9.40 -5.62
CA LEU A 108 -10.37 -8.27 -4.90
C LEU A 108 -8.88 -8.05 -5.21
N ASN A 109 -8.28 -8.84 -6.09
CA ASN A 109 -6.91 -8.56 -6.51
C ASN A 109 -6.87 -7.23 -7.28
N TYR A 110 -5.79 -6.46 -7.08
CA TYR A 110 -5.58 -5.24 -7.83
C TYR A 110 -4.09 -4.95 -8.03
N THR A 111 -3.81 -4.17 -9.06
CA THR A 111 -2.54 -3.53 -9.33
C THR A 111 -2.72 -2.03 -9.18
N ASP A 112 -1.92 -1.42 -8.32
CA ASP A 112 -1.82 0.03 -8.19
C ASP A 112 -0.52 0.55 -8.78
N TYR A 113 -0.51 1.82 -9.18
CA TYR A 113 0.65 2.46 -9.77
C TYR A 113 0.68 3.94 -9.41
N LYS A 114 1.90 4.48 -9.35
CA LYS A 114 2.14 5.90 -9.14
C LYS A 114 3.29 6.36 -10.00
N VAL A 115 3.15 7.54 -10.57
CA VAL A 115 4.23 8.29 -11.22
C VAL A 115 4.19 9.70 -10.67
N GLY A 116 5.33 10.22 -10.22
CA GLY A 116 5.40 11.57 -9.70
C GLY A 116 6.77 12.18 -9.79
N VAL A 117 6.80 13.51 -9.74
CA VAL A 117 8.02 14.30 -9.72
C VAL A 117 8.07 15.07 -8.42
N THR A 118 9.23 15.08 -7.78
CA THR A 118 9.52 15.91 -6.61
C THR A 118 10.67 16.86 -6.92
N ARG A 119 10.63 18.06 -6.34
CA ARG A 119 11.73 19.01 -6.41
C ARG A 119 11.96 19.68 -5.06
N ASP A 120 13.22 19.69 -4.63
CA ASP A 120 13.64 20.43 -3.45
C ASP A 120 14.03 21.87 -3.82
N PHE A 121 13.33 22.83 -3.22
CA PHE A 121 13.57 24.26 -3.38
C PHE A 121 14.42 24.85 -2.23
N GLY A 122 14.92 24.02 -1.33
CA GLY A 122 15.72 24.39 -0.16
C GLY A 122 14.91 24.87 1.04
N PHE A 123 13.76 25.52 0.83
CA PHE A 123 12.82 25.87 1.91
C PHE A 123 11.73 24.81 2.13
N ALA A 124 11.44 24.02 1.09
CA ALA A 124 10.49 22.93 1.08
C ALA A 124 10.74 22.04 -0.15
N THR A 125 10.31 20.79 -0.06
CA THR A 125 10.16 19.90 -1.21
C THR A 125 8.71 19.95 -1.69
N ILE A 126 8.52 20.18 -2.99
CA ILE A 126 7.21 20.15 -3.65
C ILE A 126 7.15 18.91 -4.53
N GLY A 127 6.01 18.23 -4.52
CA GLY A 127 5.78 17.03 -5.33
C GLY A 127 4.43 17.05 -6.03
N LEU A 128 4.41 16.52 -7.24
CA LEU A 128 3.18 16.23 -7.99
C LEU A 128 3.20 14.77 -8.42
N ALA A 129 2.13 14.04 -8.15
CA ALA A 129 2.00 12.65 -8.54
C ALA A 129 0.61 12.32 -9.09
N VAL A 130 0.56 11.35 -10.01
CA VAL A 130 -0.66 10.67 -10.41
C VAL A 130 -0.62 9.26 -9.84
N ILE A 131 -1.72 8.85 -9.21
CA ILE A 131 -1.89 7.55 -8.59
C ILE A 131 -3.13 6.90 -9.19
N GLY A 132 -3.05 5.63 -9.57
CA GLY A 132 -4.16 4.87 -10.12
C GLY A 132 -4.13 3.41 -9.69
N THR A 133 -5.20 2.69 -9.99
CA THR A 133 -5.33 1.26 -9.74
C THR A 133 -6.31 0.63 -10.74
N ASN A 134 -6.15 -0.66 -11.01
CA ASN A 134 -7.12 -1.45 -11.77
C ASN A 134 -8.14 -2.16 -10.87
N ALA A 135 -8.19 -1.82 -9.58
CA ALA A 135 -9.14 -2.39 -8.63
C ALA A 135 -10.58 -2.31 -9.15
N ASN A 136 -11.34 -3.39 -9.00
CA ASN A 136 -12.72 -3.42 -9.47
C ASN A 136 -13.56 -2.38 -8.70
N SER A 137 -13.93 -1.30 -9.39
CA SER A 137 -14.66 -0.17 -8.79
C SER A 137 -15.95 -0.59 -8.07
N ALA A 138 -16.64 -1.64 -8.53
CA ALA A 138 -17.84 -2.15 -7.89
C ALA A 138 -17.57 -2.78 -6.51
N LEU A 139 -16.37 -3.34 -6.31
CA LEU A 139 -15.93 -3.97 -5.07
C LEU A 139 -15.11 -3.04 -4.17
N TYR A 140 -14.61 -1.94 -4.74
CA TYR A 140 -13.80 -0.91 -4.06
C TYR A 140 -14.56 0.41 -3.86
N THR A 141 -15.90 0.34 -3.76
CA THR A 141 -16.74 1.46 -3.39
C THR A 141 -17.14 1.34 -1.92
N VAL A 142 -16.81 2.37 -1.13
CA VAL A 142 -17.17 2.43 0.29
C VAL A 142 -18.35 3.37 0.46
N THR A 143 -19.38 2.87 1.13
CA THR A 143 -20.56 3.65 1.53
C THR A 143 -20.46 3.98 3.01
N ASN A 144 -20.57 5.26 3.36
CA ASN A 144 -20.57 5.69 4.75
C ASN A 144 -21.96 5.51 5.40
N ALA A 145 -22.05 5.76 6.70
CA ALA A 145 -23.31 5.64 7.46
C ALA A 145 -24.43 6.58 6.98
N SER A 146 -24.09 7.66 6.25
CA SER A 146 -25.08 8.58 5.65
C SER A 146 -25.51 8.16 4.24
N GLY A 147 -25.11 6.98 3.77
CA GLY A 147 -25.46 6.46 2.44
C GLY A 147 -24.67 7.06 1.29
N SER A 148 -23.64 7.87 1.56
CA SER A 148 -22.76 8.43 0.53
C SER A 148 -21.69 7.43 0.14
N SER A 149 -21.63 7.10 -1.15
CA SER A 149 -20.66 6.16 -1.72
C SER A 149 -19.47 6.87 -2.33
N LYS A 150 -18.26 6.35 -2.11
CA LYS A 150 -17.02 6.81 -2.73
C LYS A 150 -16.29 5.64 -3.37
N ASN A 151 -16.01 5.76 -4.67
CA ASN A 151 -15.14 4.82 -5.38
C ASN A 151 -13.67 5.09 -5.00
N LEU A 152 -12.99 4.07 -4.49
CA LEU A 152 -11.58 4.13 -4.11
C LEU A 152 -10.64 3.78 -5.25
N ALA A 153 -11.15 3.26 -6.38
CA ALA A 153 -10.35 2.87 -7.54
C ALA A 153 -10.07 4.03 -8.51
N ASN A 154 -10.54 5.25 -8.21
CA ASN A 154 -10.39 6.40 -9.10
C ASN A 154 -8.94 6.91 -9.15
N THR A 155 -8.44 7.13 -10.36
CA THR A 155 -7.17 7.82 -10.59
C THR A 155 -7.21 9.23 -10.01
N THR A 156 -6.18 9.58 -9.25
CA THR A 156 -6.11 10.83 -8.49
C THR A 156 -4.76 11.52 -8.69
N ALA A 157 -4.78 12.84 -8.86
CA ALA A 157 -3.59 13.67 -8.80
C ALA A 157 -3.38 14.19 -7.37
N VAL A 158 -2.14 14.13 -6.88
CA VAL A 158 -1.76 14.55 -5.54
C VAL A 158 -0.67 15.61 -5.64
N LEU A 159 -0.93 16.78 -5.04
CA LEU A 159 0.06 17.82 -4.79
C LEU A 159 0.52 17.71 -3.33
N SER A 160 1.82 17.68 -3.10
CA SER A 160 2.41 17.60 -1.76
C SER A 160 3.44 18.70 -1.52
N ILE A 161 3.49 19.22 -0.30
CA ILE A 161 4.54 20.08 0.20
C ILE A 161 5.07 19.49 1.51
N SER A 162 6.39 19.37 1.63
CA SER A 162 7.05 18.90 2.85
C SER A 162 8.22 19.79 3.22
N LYS A 163 8.44 19.97 4.52
CA LYS A 163 9.58 20.70 5.08
C LYS A 163 10.13 19.89 6.24
N THR A 164 11.42 19.58 6.18
CA THR A 164 12.15 18.95 7.29
C THR A 164 12.75 20.07 8.15
N PHE A 165 12.58 19.98 9.47
CA PHE A 165 13.09 20.94 10.45
C PHE A 165 14.31 20.39 11.17
#